data_AF-A0AAV7QPW0-F1
#
_entry.id   AF-A0AAV7QPW0-F1
#
_cell.length_a   1.000
_cell.length_b   1.000
_cell.length_c   1.000
_cell.angle_alpha   90.00
_cell.angle_beta   90.00
_cell.angle_gamma   90.00
#
_symmetry.space_group_name_H-M   'P 1'
#
loop_
_entity.id
_entity.type
_entity.pdbx_description
1 polymer ?
#
loop_
_entity_poly.entity_id
_entity_poly.type
_entity_poly.pdbx_seq_one_letter_code
_entity_poly.pdbx_strand_id
1 'polypeptide(L)'
;MVGERRSGPGALQLPELAADGLLDTALTAIPAPDRAGVAEEGLPAIACTFTSYYECLYAPVPQPTAERENSIPADIPLPSLPSFLAAELDLPMSEEEVGIAISTFQFGKMAGPDGYPVEYYKQFWSHLIPPLVGEY
;
A
#
# COMPACT_ATOMS: atom_id res chain seq x y z
N MET A 1 -39.07 -14.91 28.43
CA MET A 1 -38.02 -14.69 27.41
C MET A 1 -36.75 -14.31 28.14
N VAL A 2 -35.90 -15.30 28.41
CA VAL A 2 -34.56 -15.13 28.99
C VAL A 2 -33.60 -15.59 27.90
N GLY A 3 -32.73 -14.70 27.45
CA GLY A 3 -31.69 -15.00 26.46
C GLY A 3 -30.33 -14.89 27.13
N GLU A 4 -29.83 -16.01 27.64
CA GLU A 4 -28.44 -16.15 28.08
C GLU A 4 -27.47 -15.95 26.92
N ARG A 5 -26.56 -14.97 27.06
CA ARG A 5 -25.36 -14.88 26.21
C ARG A 5 -24.32 -15.87 26.72
N ARG A 6 -23.95 -16.82 25.86
CA ARG A 6 -22.86 -17.77 26.10
C ARG A 6 -21.52 -17.02 26.16
N SER A 7 -20.82 -17.24 27.26
CA SER A 7 -19.41 -16.90 27.44
C SER A 7 -18.54 -17.88 26.65
N GLY A 8 -17.57 -17.36 25.91
CA GLY A 8 -16.54 -18.10 25.18
C GLY A 8 -15.27 -17.25 25.02
N PRO A 9 -14.08 -17.87 24.97
CA PRO A 9 -12.87 -17.30 25.56
C PRO A 9 -11.91 -16.65 24.54
N GLY A 10 -11.08 -15.74 25.05
CA GLY A 10 -9.74 -15.47 24.52
C GLY A 10 -9.67 -14.73 23.19
N ALA A 11 -10.00 -13.43 23.19
CA ALA A 11 -9.49 -12.54 22.16
C ALA A 11 -7.98 -12.36 22.39
N LEU A 12 -7.18 -12.85 21.44
CA LEU A 12 -5.75 -12.61 21.36
C LEU A 12 -5.51 -11.10 21.31
N GLN A 13 -4.82 -10.58 22.33
CA GLN A 13 -4.34 -9.22 22.39
C GLN A 13 -3.31 -9.02 21.26
N LEU A 14 -3.72 -8.37 20.17
CA LEU A 14 -2.78 -7.83 19.19
C LEU A 14 -2.14 -6.57 19.80
N PRO A 15 -0.84 -6.34 19.60
CA PRO A 15 -0.14 -5.23 20.23
C PRO A 15 -0.73 -3.90 19.75
N GLU A 16 -1.04 -3.05 20.73
CA GLU A 16 -1.45 -1.65 20.57
C GLU A 16 -0.30 -0.90 19.90
N LEU A 17 -0.31 -0.88 18.57
CA LEU A 17 0.59 -0.04 17.79
C LEU A 17 0.06 1.38 17.96
N ALA A 18 0.74 2.15 18.81
CA ALA A 18 0.48 3.56 19.06
C ALA A 18 0.40 4.31 17.73
N ALA A 19 -0.82 4.42 17.19
CA ALA A 19 -1.17 5.38 16.18
C ALA A 19 -1.21 6.72 16.91
N ASP A 20 -0.06 7.36 17.00
CA ASP A 20 0.10 8.70 17.55
C ASP A 20 -0.87 9.66 16.84
N GLY A 21 -2.05 9.86 17.44
CA GLY A 21 -2.83 11.08 17.68
C GLY A 21 -3.01 12.15 16.60
N LEU A 22 -2.48 11.99 15.39
CA LEU A 22 -2.37 13.08 14.41
C LEU A 22 -3.55 13.13 13.43
N LEU A 23 -4.23 12.00 13.19
CA LEU A 23 -5.36 11.95 12.25
C LEU A 23 -6.69 12.36 12.89
N ASP A 24 -6.90 12.06 14.18
CA ASP A 24 -8.15 12.39 14.88
C ASP A 24 -8.29 13.88 15.19
N THR A 25 -7.17 14.60 15.35
CA THR A 25 -7.16 16.05 15.61
C THR A 25 -7.42 16.89 14.36
N ALA A 26 -7.11 16.39 13.16
CA ALA A 26 -7.34 17.12 11.92
C ALA A 26 -8.83 17.18 11.52
N LEU A 27 -9.61 16.12 11.80
CA LEU A 27 -11.05 16.09 11.48
C LEU A 27 -11.91 16.91 12.45
N THR A 28 -11.44 17.14 13.68
CA THR A 28 -12.17 17.91 14.71
C THR A 28 -12.02 19.42 14.58
N ALA A 29 -11.12 19.90 13.71
CA ALA A 29 -10.85 21.32 13.51
C ALA A 29 -11.72 21.98 12.42
N ILE A 30 -12.70 21.27 11.85
CA ILE A 30 -13.68 21.87 10.94
C ILE A 30 -14.83 22.42 11.81
N PRO A 31 -14.94 23.74 12.02
CA PRO A 31 -16.03 24.29 12.81
C PRO A 31 -17.38 23.99 12.14
N ALA A 32 -18.37 23.60 12.94
CA ALA A 32 -19.74 23.44 12.47
C ALA A 32 -20.26 24.78 11.92
N PRO A 33 -21.02 24.80 10.82
CA PRO A 33 -21.55 26.04 10.26
C PRO A 33 -22.53 26.68 11.25
N ASP A 34 -22.38 27.98 11.50
CA ASP A 34 -23.34 28.76 12.29
C ASP A 34 -24.71 28.78 11.59
N ARG A 35 -25.78 28.81 12.39
CA ARG A 35 -27.20 28.75 11.99
C ARG A 35 -27.64 29.86 11.01
N ALA A 36 -26.77 30.82 10.70
CA ALA A 36 -27.01 31.90 9.76
C ALA A 36 -26.43 31.68 8.34
N GLY A 37 -25.67 30.60 8.09
CA GLY A 37 -25.20 30.27 6.73
C GLY A 37 -24.19 31.26 6.14
N VAL A 38 -23.49 32.05 6.97
CA VAL A 38 -22.47 32.99 6.50
C VAL A 38 -21.08 32.43 6.84
N ALA A 39 -20.44 31.83 5.84
CA ALA A 39 -19.09 31.28 5.91
C ALA A 39 -18.03 32.37 5.68
N GLU A 40 -17.90 33.32 6.60
CA GLU A 40 -16.92 34.42 6.46
C GLU A 40 -15.58 34.16 7.17
N GLU A 41 -15.48 33.13 8.03
CA GLU A 41 -14.24 32.85 8.78
C GLU A 41 -13.54 31.52 8.40
N GLY A 42 -14.14 30.73 7.50
CA GLY A 42 -13.64 29.39 7.14
C GLY A 42 -12.53 29.38 6.10
N LEU A 43 -12.59 30.25 5.08
CA LEU A 43 -11.63 30.28 3.98
C LEU A 43 -10.18 30.58 4.40
N PRO A 44 -9.90 31.62 5.22
CA PRO A 44 -8.53 31.88 5.67
C PRO A 44 -8.04 30.79 6.63
N ALA A 45 -8.93 30.22 7.46
CA ALA A 45 -8.59 29.12 8.34
C ALA A 45 -8.19 27.86 7.55
N ILE A 46 -8.98 27.49 6.54
CA ILE A 46 -8.70 26.36 5.64
C ILE A 46 -7.39 26.58 4.88
N ALA A 47 -7.18 27.78 4.33
CA ALA A 47 -5.95 28.12 3.62
C ALA A 47 -4.72 28.01 4.53
N CYS A 48 -4.83 28.47 5.78
CA CYS A 48 -3.78 28.31 6.79
C CYS A 48 -3.51 26.83 7.10
N THR A 49 -4.55 25.98 7.20
CA THR A 49 -4.39 24.54 7.44
C THR A 49 -3.66 23.84 6.29
N PHE A 50 -4.01 24.14 5.04
CA PHE A 50 -3.31 23.58 3.88
C PHE A 50 -1.86 24.06 3.82
N THR A 51 -1.63 25.35 4.08
CA THR A 51 -0.29 25.95 4.04
C THR A 51 0.61 25.31 5.10
N SER A 52 0.16 25.23 6.35
CA SER A 52 0.95 24.61 7.42
C SER A 52 1.20 23.13 7.19
N TYR A 53 0.20 22.39 6.67
CA TYR A 53 0.37 20.98 6.35
C TYR A 53 1.47 20.76 5.31
N TYR A 54 1.43 21.49 4.19
CA TYR A 54 2.42 21.31 3.13
C TYR A 54 3.79 21.90 3.48
N GLU A 55 3.85 22.98 4.25
CA GLU A 55 5.10 23.49 4.81
C GLU A 55 5.77 22.47 5.72
N CYS A 56 5.00 21.76 6.56
CA CYS A 56 5.53 20.68 7.39
C CYS A 56 5.90 19.44 6.56
N LEU A 57 5.09 19.06 5.59
CA LEU A 57 5.30 17.87 4.75
C LEU A 57 6.56 17.99 3.90
N TYR A 58 6.81 19.18 3.35
CA TYR A 58 7.97 19.47 2.51
C TYR A 58 9.06 20.25 3.25
N ALA A 59 8.99 20.31 4.59
CA ALA A 59 10.05 20.89 5.39
C ALA A 59 11.37 20.15 5.08
N PRO A 60 12.51 20.87 5.02
CA PRO A 60 13.80 20.24 4.83
C PRO A 60 14.02 19.18 5.91
N VAL A 61 14.08 17.91 5.48
CA VAL A 61 14.43 16.82 6.37
C VAL A 61 15.87 17.10 6.86
N PRO A 62 16.14 17.09 8.17
CA PRO A 62 17.49 17.24 8.67
C PRO A 62 18.37 16.16 8.03
N GLN A 63 19.56 16.58 7.57
CA GLN A 63 20.53 15.68 6.97
C GLN A 63 20.71 14.47 7.90
N PRO A 64 20.61 13.23 7.39
CA PRO A 64 20.77 12.06 8.22
C PRO A 64 22.15 12.15 8.90
N THR A 65 22.17 12.10 10.23
CA THR A 65 23.42 11.96 10.97
C THR A 65 23.99 10.56 10.65
N ALA A 66 25.32 10.41 10.68
CA ALA A 66 25.97 9.11 10.43
C ALA A 66 25.42 7.98 11.34
N GLU A 67 24.87 8.35 12.50
CA GLU A 67 24.19 7.45 13.45
C GLU A 67 22.87 6.88 12.90
N ARG A 68 22.12 7.66 12.10
CA ARG A 68 20.83 7.26 11.52
C ARG A 68 21.01 6.37 10.28
N GLU A 69 22.09 6.55 9.52
CA GLU A 69 22.42 5.68 8.38
C GLU A 69 22.90 4.30 8.85
N ASN A 70 23.58 4.24 10.00
CA ASN A 70 23.99 2.99 10.65
C ASN A 70 22.86 2.31 11.46
N SER A 71 21.64 2.83 11.39
CA SER A 71 20.48 2.26 12.09
C SER A 71 19.79 1.13 11.33
N ILE A 72 20.19 0.86 10.07
CA ILE A 72 19.93 -0.44 9.46
C ILE A 72 20.65 -1.44 10.35
N PRO A 73 19.94 -2.34 11.07
CA PRO A 73 20.63 -3.23 11.98
C PRO A 73 21.48 -4.16 11.13
N ALA A 74 22.80 -3.97 11.19
CA ALA A 74 23.76 -4.77 10.44
C ALA A 74 23.65 -6.27 10.75
N ASP A 75 23.03 -6.59 11.89
CA ASP A 75 22.77 -7.94 12.40
C ASP A 75 21.34 -8.46 12.14
N ILE A 76 20.55 -7.89 11.21
CA ILE A 76 19.34 -8.59 10.77
C ILE A 76 19.77 -9.80 9.94
N PRO A 77 19.54 -11.05 10.40
CA PRO A 77 19.78 -12.21 9.58
C PRO A 77 18.79 -12.20 8.41
N LEU A 78 19.27 -11.87 7.22
CA LEU A 78 18.46 -12.00 6.01
C LEU A 78 18.32 -13.49 5.66
N PRO A 79 17.10 -13.97 5.35
CA PRO A 79 16.93 -15.33 4.88
C PRO A 79 17.71 -15.49 3.57
N SER A 80 18.64 -16.44 3.54
CA SER A 80 19.36 -16.81 2.32
C SER A 80 18.59 -17.91 1.61
N LEU A 81 18.45 -17.78 0.28
CA LEU A 81 17.83 -18.81 -0.54
C LEU A 81 18.73 -20.05 -0.56
N PRO A 82 18.17 -21.26 -0.44
CA PRO A 82 18.96 -22.47 -0.65
C PRO A 82 19.45 -22.52 -2.10
N SER A 83 20.63 -23.09 -2.33
CA SER A 83 21.31 -23.07 -3.63
C SER A 83 20.47 -23.66 -4.77
N PHE A 84 19.64 -24.68 -4.48
CA PHE A 84 18.76 -25.27 -5.49
C PHE A 84 17.68 -24.29 -5.97
N LEU A 85 17.11 -23.49 -5.07
CA LEU A 85 16.04 -22.55 -5.39
C LEU A 85 16.62 -21.32 -6.12
N ALA A 86 17.83 -20.91 -5.76
CA ALA A 86 18.56 -19.89 -6.52
C ALA A 86 18.81 -20.35 -7.96
N ALA A 87 19.26 -21.60 -8.15
CA ALA A 87 19.47 -22.16 -9.48
C ALA A 87 18.17 -22.31 -10.28
N GLU A 88 17.04 -22.61 -9.62
CA GLU A 88 15.72 -22.68 -10.25
C GLU A 88 15.23 -21.30 -10.73
N LEU A 89 15.46 -20.24 -9.94
CA LEU A 89 15.13 -18.86 -10.32
C LEU A 89 16.01 -18.30 -11.45
N ASP A 90 17.21 -18.87 -11.65
CA ASP A 90 18.11 -18.51 -12.75
C ASP A 90 17.73 -19.20 -14.08
N LEU A 91 16.73 -20.09 -14.09
CA LEU A 91 16.22 -20.71 -15.31
C LEU A 91 15.38 -19.72 -16.14
N PRO A 92 15.31 -19.90 -17.47
CA PRO A 92 14.39 -19.13 -18.30
C PRO A 92 12.93 -19.40 -17.90
N MET A 93 12.09 -18.37 -17.98
CA MET A 93 10.66 -18.49 -17.72
C MET A 93 10.01 -19.50 -18.67
N SER A 94 9.19 -20.39 -18.13
CA SER A 94 8.45 -21.38 -18.91
C SER A 94 7.12 -20.81 -19.43
N GLU A 95 6.62 -21.39 -20.52
CA GLU A 95 5.30 -21.02 -21.05
C GLU A 95 4.19 -21.29 -20.03
N GLU A 96 4.29 -22.40 -19.29
CA GLU A 96 3.34 -22.76 -18.26
C GLU A 96 3.31 -21.73 -17.12
N GLU A 97 4.47 -21.23 -16.69
CA GLU A 97 4.56 -20.21 -15.64
C GLU A 97 3.85 -18.93 -16.05
N VAL A 98 4.08 -18.47 -17.29
CA VAL A 98 3.42 -17.27 -17.83
C VAL A 98 1.92 -17.50 -17.99
N GLY A 99 1.51 -18.67 -18.47
CA GLY A 99 0.10 -19.05 -18.60
C GLY A 99 -0.63 -19.06 -17.26
N ILE A 100 -0.02 -19.64 -16.23
CA ILE A 100 -0.55 -19.64 -14.86
C ILE A 100 -0.66 -18.19 -14.37
N ALA A 101 0.37 -17.37 -14.52
CA ALA A 101 0.36 -15.98 -14.10
C ALA A 101 -0.82 -15.20 -14.72
N ILE A 102 -0.99 -15.27 -16.04
CA ILE A 102 -2.09 -14.59 -16.75
C ILE A 102 -3.47 -15.10 -16.26
N SER A 103 -3.61 -16.41 -16.02
CA SER A 103 -4.87 -17.00 -15.57
C SER A 103 -5.33 -16.45 -14.21
N THR A 104 -4.37 -16.15 -13.31
CA THR A 104 -4.63 -15.68 -11.94
C THR A 104 -5.01 -14.20 -11.86
N PHE A 105 -4.92 -13.45 -12.96
CA PHE A 105 -5.28 -12.03 -12.92
C PHE A 105 -6.75 -11.82 -12.51
N GLN A 106 -6.98 -10.85 -11.63
CA GLN A 106 -8.32 -10.46 -11.23
C GLN A 106 -8.92 -9.51 -12.27
N PHE A 107 -10.20 -9.73 -12.60
CA PHE A 107 -10.97 -8.90 -13.52
C PHE A 107 -11.28 -7.51 -12.96
N GLY A 108 -11.61 -6.56 -13.84
CA GLY A 108 -12.09 -5.23 -13.45
C GLY A 108 -11.01 -4.27 -12.92
N LYS A 109 -9.73 -4.57 -13.17
CA LYS A 109 -8.63 -3.65 -12.91
C LYS A 109 -8.56 -2.61 -14.03
N MET A 110 -8.22 -1.36 -13.67
CA MET A 110 -7.94 -0.33 -14.65
C MET A 110 -6.71 -0.72 -15.48
N ALA A 111 -6.74 -0.38 -16.76
CA ALA A 111 -5.61 -0.60 -17.66
C ALA A 111 -4.37 0.16 -17.16
N GLY A 112 -3.20 -0.43 -17.40
CA GLY A 112 -1.93 0.19 -17.09
C GLY A 112 -1.58 1.32 -18.06
N PRO A 113 -0.33 1.81 -18.03
CA PRO A 113 0.16 2.80 -19.00
C PRO A 113 0.19 2.29 -20.45
N ASP A 114 0.09 0.97 -20.65
CA ASP A 114 -0.05 0.29 -21.92
C ASP A 114 -1.46 0.38 -22.53
N GLY A 115 -2.48 0.75 -21.73
CA GLY A 115 -3.86 0.93 -22.16
C GLY A 115 -4.65 -0.37 -22.40
N TYR A 116 -4.04 -1.55 -22.21
CA TYR A 116 -4.73 -2.83 -22.39
C TYR A 116 -5.34 -3.32 -21.06
N PRO A 117 -6.63 -3.70 -21.06
CA PRO A 117 -7.26 -4.25 -19.87
C PRO A 117 -6.86 -5.72 -19.66
N VAL A 118 -7.10 -6.23 -18.45
CA VAL A 118 -6.74 -7.61 -18.08
C VAL A 118 -7.38 -8.68 -18.99
N GLU A 119 -8.57 -8.41 -19.51
CA GLU A 119 -9.30 -9.28 -20.42
C GLU A 119 -8.55 -9.48 -21.73
N TYR A 120 -7.80 -8.47 -22.20
CA TYR A 120 -6.95 -8.59 -23.38
C TYR A 120 -5.88 -9.66 -23.17
N TYR A 121 -5.14 -9.58 -22.06
CA TYR A 121 -4.10 -10.55 -21.73
C TYR A 121 -4.63 -11.96 -21.62
N LYS A 122 -5.80 -12.14 -20.99
CA LYS A 122 -6.45 -13.45 -20.89
C LYS A 122 -7.00 -13.98 -22.21
N GLN A 123 -7.37 -13.10 -23.15
CA GLN A 123 -7.91 -13.51 -24.45
C GLN A 123 -6.79 -13.87 -25.44
N PHE A 124 -5.69 -13.13 -25.43
CA PHE A 124 -4.60 -13.26 -26.42
C PHE A 124 -3.35 -13.93 -25.87
N TRP A 125 -3.42 -14.58 -24.70
CA TRP A 125 -2.29 -15.20 -24.01
C TRP A 125 -1.45 -16.11 -24.92
N SER A 126 -2.08 -16.91 -25.77
CA SER A 126 -1.40 -17.84 -26.69
C SER A 126 -0.53 -17.15 -27.73
N HIS A 127 -0.81 -15.87 -28.07
CA HIS A 127 0.03 -15.07 -28.95
C HIS A 127 1.07 -14.23 -28.20
N LEU A 128 0.84 -14.01 -26.90
CA LEU A 128 1.72 -13.22 -26.05
C LEU A 128 2.85 -14.06 -25.45
N ILE A 129 2.59 -15.33 -25.12
CA ILE A 129 3.58 -16.18 -24.46
C ILE A 129 4.87 -16.36 -25.28
N PRO A 130 4.83 -16.76 -26.57
CA PRO A 130 6.06 -17.03 -27.33
C PRO A 130 7.08 -15.86 -27.32
N PRO A 131 6.68 -14.60 -27.61
CA PRO A 131 7.62 -13.49 -27.54
C PRO A 131 8.03 -13.10 -26.10
N LEU A 132 7.28 -13.50 -25.06
CA LEU A 132 7.62 -13.24 -23.66
C LEU A 132 8.68 -14.21 -23.12
N VAL A 133 8.66 -15.47 -23.55
CA VAL A 133 9.65 -16.48 -23.16
C VAL A 133 10.92 -16.45 -24.03
N GLY A 134 10.93 -15.63 -25.08
CA GLY A 134 12.08 -15.45 -25.97
C GLY A 134 12.17 -16.45 -27.12
N GLU A 135 11.08 -17.16 -27.41
CA GLU A 135 10.97 -18.07 -28.56
C GLU A 135 10.62 -17.24 -29.82
N TYR A 136 11.56 -17.12 -30.76
CA TYR A 136 11.39 -16.51 -32.09
C TYR A 136 11.72 -17.50 -33.20
#